data_AF-A0A7X6ZGX6-F1
#
_entry.id   AF-A0A7X6ZGX6-F1
#
_cell.length_a   1.000
_cell.length_b   1.000
_cell.length_c   1.000
_cell.angle_alpha   90.00
_cell.angle_beta   90.00
_cell.angle_gamma   90.00
#
_symmetry.space_group_name_H-M   'P 1'
#
loop_
_entity.id
_entity.type
_entity.pdbx_description
1 polymer ?
#
loop_
_entity_poly.entity_id
_entity_poly.type
_entity_poly.pdbx_seq_one_letter_code
_entity_poly.pdbx_strand_id
1 'polypeptide(L)'
;MKKDNPESEIKSLIKAIERHNSLYYVQNKPEISDYEYDLLYKRLEQLEREFPHLKSDTSPTMRVGGDQVEGFASVVHSVPMMSLDNTYSENELINFHIRTEKILGKENKWTYVVEPKIDGVAISLRYLNGKLALGITRGDGRVGDDITANIKTVRSIPLHLPEGSSSDTLEVRGEVFISKPNFVALNEDRRSKDLELFANPRNAAAGSLKNLDPQITAGRKLDAIIYGIAEHEHRFESHLDILSELSSLFFKVPPKFWYCKTIQDVITAIEELKELKQGFPFDIDGAVIKVNELKYYEELGQTAKSPRWAIAFKYAPEQVETVLKEITLQVGRTGVITPVAELEPVFVDGSTVSRATLHNFEDMRRKDIRIGDKVFVEKAGDIIPVVVAVNLSARTGKEVVFPEPDACPVCSQPVTKTEGEVAIRCDNLQCPAQMKRWIEH
;
A
#
# COMPACT_ATOMS: atom_id res chain seq x y z
N MET A 1 28.67 13.95 20.78
CA MET A 1 27.73 13.80 19.65
C MET A 1 27.66 15.15 18.94
N LYS A 2 28.25 15.26 17.74
CA LYS A 2 28.15 16.48 16.93
C LYS A 2 26.69 16.64 16.53
N LYS A 3 26.10 17.82 16.76
CA LYS A 3 24.81 18.18 16.17
C LYS A 3 25.01 18.13 14.66
N ASP A 4 24.33 17.22 13.97
CA ASP A 4 24.40 17.13 12.51
C ASP A 4 23.95 18.46 11.89
N ASN A 5 24.67 18.90 10.85
CA ASN A 5 24.35 20.11 10.11
C ASN A 5 22.96 19.95 9.45
N PRO A 6 21.95 20.79 9.77
CA PRO A 6 20.59 20.67 9.23
C PRO A 6 20.54 20.59 7.70
N GLU A 7 21.43 21.31 7.01
CA GLU A 7 21.51 21.27 5.54
C GLU A 7 21.97 19.90 5.03
N SER A 8 22.89 19.26 5.74
CA SER A 8 23.38 17.91 5.40
C SER A 8 22.32 16.85 5.68
N GLU A 9 21.56 16.99 6.76
CA GLU A 9 20.46 16.10 7.11
C GLU A 9 19.34 16.18 6.06
N ILE A 10 18.93 17.41 5.68
CA ILE A 10 17.94 17.65 4.62
C ILE A 10 18.37 16.99 3.30
N LYS A 11 19.61 17.21 2.85
CA LYS A 11 20.12 16.59 1.59
C LYS A 11 20.12 15.06 1.65
N SER A 12 20.48 14.48 2.80
CA SER A 12 20.47 13.03 3.00
C SER A 12 19.04 12.46 2.95
N LEU A 13 18.10 13.11 3.63
CA LEU A 13 16.69 12.71 3.66
C LEU A 13 16.06 12.79 2.27
N ILE A 14 16.31 13.87 1.52
CA ILE A 14 15.82 14.01 0.14
C ILE A 14 16.30 12.84 -0.72
N LYS A 15 17.61 12.55 -0.70
CA LYS A 15 18.19 11.45 -1.50
C LYS A 15 17.61 10.08 -1.11
N ALA A 16 17.41 9.83 0.18
CA ALA A 16 16.81 8.59 0.66
C ALA A 16 15.34 8.47 0.19
N ILE A 17 14.55 9.52 0.37
CA ILE A 17 13.14 9.58 -0.05
C ILE A 17 13.00 9.38 -1.57
N GLU A 18 13.84 10.01 -2.39
CA GLU A 18 13.82 9.84 -3.85
C GLU A 18 14.16 8.41 -4.27
N ARG A 19 15.18 7.79 -3.65
CA ARG A 19 15.51 6.38 -3.90
C ARG A 19 14.32 5.48 -3.56
N HIS A 20 13.71 5.66 -2.38
CA HIS A 20 12.59 4.83 -1.96
C HIS A 20 11.33 5.08 -2.79
N ASN A 21 11.10 6.31 -3.27
CA ASN A 21 10.04 6.59 -4.24
C ASN A 21 10.25 5.82 -5.55
N SER A 22 11.47 5.82 -6.11
CA SER A 22 11.77 5.04 -7.31
C SER A 22 11.53 3.55 -7.08
N LEU A 23 12.03 3.00 -5.98
CA LEU A 23 11.82 1.60 -5.61
C LEU A 23 10.34 1.25 -5.45
N TYR A 24 9.56 2.13 -4.83
CA TYR A 24 8.15 1.91 -4.52
C TYR A 24 7.25 2.05 -5.76
N TYR A 25 7.32 3.20 -6.44
CA TYR A 25 6.39 3.59 -7.51
C TYR A 25 6.80 3.08 -8.90
N VAL A 26 8.11 3.02 -9.19
CA VAL A 26 8.63 2.61 -10.51
C VAL A 26 8.95 1.11 -10.51
N GLN A 27 9.73 0.66 -9.53
CA GLN A 27 10.24 -0.71 -9.53
C GLN A 27 9.30 -1.71 -8.85
N ASN A 28 8.33 -1.25 -8.04
CA ASN A 28 7.46 -2.08 -7.21
C ASN A 28 8.23 -3.03 -6.26
N LYS A 29 9.39 -2.58 -5.77
CA LYS A 29 10.30 -3.33 -4.89
C LYS A 29 10.72 -2.47 -3.67
N PRO A 30 9.80 -2.19 -2.74
CA PRO A 30 10.14 -1.43 -1.54
C PRO A 30 11.23 -2.12 -0.71
N GLU A 31 12.23 -1.35 -0.27
CA GLU A 31 13.28 -1.82 0.65
C GLU A 31 12.97 -1.54 2.12
N ILE A 32 12.10 -0.56 2.37
CA ILE A 32 11.65 -0.12 3.70
C ILE A 32 10.12 -0.17 3.75
N SER A 33 9.58 -0.28 4.96
CA SER A 33 8.13 -0.21 5.19
C SER A 33 7.57 1.19 4.90
N ASP A 34 6.27 1.28 4.64
CA ASP A 34 5.56 2.55 4.45
C ASP A 34 5.69 3.44 5.69
N TYR A 35 5.71 2.84 6.88
CA TYR A 35 5.91 3.56 8.15
C TYR A 35 7.31 4.19 8.24
N GLU A 36 8.36 3.43 7.91
CA GLU A 36 9.73 3.97 7.89
C GLU A 36 9.88 5.08 6.85
N TYR A 37 9.26 4.93 5.67
CA TYR A 37 9.22 5.98 4.66
C TYR A 37 8.53 7.25 5.18
N ASP A 38 7.36 7.09 5.80
CA ASP A 38 6.60 8.21 6.37
C ASP A 38 7.36 8.90 7.52
N LEU A 39 8.18 8.18 8.30
CA LEU A 39 9.08 8.77 9.31
C LEU A 39 10.18 9.63 8.68
N LEU A 40 10.86 9.13 7.63
CA LEU A 40 11.84 9.91 6.88
C LEU A 40 11.21 11.19 6.34
N TYR A 41 10.01 11.06 5.78
CA TYR A 41 9.26 12.17 5.21
C TYR A 41 8.82 13.19 6.28
N LYS A 42 8.26 12.73 7.41
CA LYS A 42 7.89 13.60 8.55
C LYS A 42 9.11 14.35 9.09
N ARG A 43 10.27 13.71 9.18
CA ARG A 43 11.51 14.37 9.61
C ARG A 43 11.95 15.47 8.63
N LEU A 44 11.87 15.21 7.33
CA LEU A 44 12.15 16.22 6.31
C LEU A 44 11.18 17.41 6.43
N GLU A 45 9.88 17.16 6.56
CA GLU A 45 8.88 18.22 6.74
C GLU A 45 9.11 19.06 8.00
N GLN A 46 9.51 18.42 9.11
CA GLN A 46 9.85 19.11 10.35
C GLN A 46 11.03 20.05 10.13
N LEU A 47 12.12 19.56 9.53
CA LEU A 47 13.32 20.35 9.27
C LEU A 47 13.05 21.52 8.31
N GLU A 48 12.27 21.31 7.26
CA GLU A 48 11.90 22.39 6.33
C GLU A 48 10.98 23.44 6.98
N ARG A 49 10.19 23.05 7.99
CA ARG A 49 9.38 23.98 8.78
C ARG A 49 10.23 24.77 9.76
N GLU A 50 11.20 24.14 10.40
CA GLU A 50 12.15 24.77 11.33
C GLU A 50 13.16 25.68 10.61
N PHE A 51 13.56 25.32 9.38
CA PHE A 51 14.52 26.06 8.56
C PHE A 51 13.96 26.40 7.16
N PRO A 52 12.98 27.32 7.04
CA PRO A 52 12.32 27.62 5.77
C PRO A 52 13.28 28.09 4.65
N HIS A 53 14.40 28.72 5.00
CA HIS A 53 15.41 29.20 4.05
C HIS A 53 16.23 28.07 3.39
N LEU A 54 16.15 26.83 3.91
CA LEU A 54 16.81 25.66 3.34
C LEU A 54 15.85 24.82 2.46
N LYS A 55 14.57 25.20 2.40
CA LYS A 55 13.57 24.49 1.60
C LYS A 55 13.78 24.75 0.11
N SER A 56 13.85 23.68 -0.68
CA SER A 56 13.97 23.74 -2.15
C SER A 56 12.62 23.53 -2.83
N ASP A 57 12.40 24.20 -3.96
CA ASP A 57 11.23 23.99 -4.82
C ASP A 57 11.17 22.60 -5.45
N THR A 58 12.30 21.88 -5.47
CA THR A 58 12.40 20.50 -5.96
C THR A 58 12.30 19.46 -4.83
N SER A 59 12.04 19.88 -3.59
CA SER A 59 11.95 18.95 -2.46
C SER A 59 10.83 17.91 -2.68
N PRO A 60 11.02 16.65 -2.26
CA PRO A 60 9.94 15.66 -2.23
C PRO A 60 8.70 16.13 -1.47
N THR A 61 8.83 17.06 -0.51
CA THR A 61 7.70 17.65 0.22
C THR A 61 6.82 18.56 -0.64
N MET A 62 7.31 18.97 -1.81
CA MET A 62 6.64 19.85 -2.77
C MET A 62 6.07 19.09 -3.98
N ARG A 63 6.36 17.79 -4.12
CA ARG A 63 5.91 16.94 -5.23
C ARG A 63 4.87 15.91 -4.73
N VAL A 64 3.89 15.60 -5.58
CA VAL A 64 3.05 14.42 -5.42
C VAL A 64 3.77 13.28 -6.17
N GLY A 65 4.00 12.13 -5.51
CA GLY A 65 4.90 11.07 -6.00
C GLY A 65 4.58 10.59 -7.42
N GLY A 66 5.59 10.21 -8.21
CA GLY A 66 5.46 9.91 -9.64
C GLY A 66 5.58 8.42 -9.98
N ASP A 67 4.60 7.95 -10.77
CA ASP A 67 4.30 6.54 -11.04
C ASP A 67 4.45 6.16 -12.53
N GLN A 68 5.03 7.05 -13.35
CA GLN A 68 5.03 6.88 -14.81
C GLN A 68 5.85 5.68 -15.26
N VAL A 69 5.28 4.86 -16.14
CA VAL A 69 5.93 3.68 -16.71
C VAL A 69 6.16 3.86 -18.21
N GLU A 70 7.39 3.58 -18.67
CA GLU A 70 7.72 3.61 -20.10
C GLU A 70 6.80 2.66 -20.90
N GLY A 71 6.21 3.19 -21.98
CA GLY A 71 5.32 2.45 -22.87
C GLY A 71 3.83 2.78 -22.73
N PHE A 72 3.42 3.48 -21.67
CA PHE A 72 2.09 4.07 -21.56
C PHE A 72 2.08 5.52 -22.07
N ALA A 73 0.95 5.95 -22.64
CA ALA A 73 0.76 7.36 -23.00
C ALA A 73 0.47 8.18 -21.74
N SER A 74 1.14 9.32 -21.57
CA SER A 74 0.88 10.22 -20.46
C SER A 74 -0.30 11.13 -20.74
N VAL A 75 -1.20 11.29 -19.77
CA VAL A 75 -2.40 12.12 -19.87
C VAL A 75 -2.51 13.06 -18.67
N VAL A 76 -2.85 14.32 -18.96
CA VAL A 76 -3.06 15.35 -17.94
C VAL A 76 -4.44 15.16 -17.31
N HIS A 77 -4.50 15.18 -15.98
CA HIS A 77 -5.77 15.14 -15.25
C HIS A 77 -6.55 16.45 -15.44
N SER A 78 -7.86 16.37 -15.61
CA SER A 78 -8.74 17.55 -15.74
C SER A 78 -8.74 18.38 -14.44
N VAL A 79 -8.79 17.67 -13.31
CA VAL A 79 -8.62 18.19 -11.96
C VAL A 79 -7.41 17.48 -11.37
N PRO A 80 -6.43 18.17 -10.76
CA PRO A 80 -5.28 17.52 -10.14
C PRO A 80 -5.69 16.47 -9.09
N MET A 81 -5.02 15.32 -9.09
CA MET A 81 -5.13 14.30 -8.04
C MET A 81 -4.13 14.63 -6.92
N MET A 82 -4.64 14.91 -5.73
CA MET A 82 -3.83 15.22 -4.55
C MET A 82 -3.54 13.98 -3.71
N SER A 83 -2.51 14.08 -2.88
CA SER A 83 -2.29 13.15 -1.78
C SER A 83 -3.12 13.58 -0.56
N LEU A 84 -3.18 12.73 0.47
CA LEU A 84 -3.71 13.11 1.78
C LEU A 84 -2.54 13.37 2.74
N ASP A 85 -2.73 14.29 3.67
CA ASP A 85 -1.82 14.41 4.81
C ASP A 85 -2.03 13.20 5.74
N ASN A 86 -0.92 12.64 6.24
CA ASN A 86 -0.94 11.46 7.11
C ASN A 86 -0.86 11.87 8.59
N THR A 87 -1.59 11.14 9.44
CA THR A 87 -1.48 11.19 10.89
C THR A 87 -1.44 9.78 11.48
N TYR A 88 -0.83 9.62 12.66
CA TYR A 88 -0.71 8.35 13.39
C TYR A 88 -1.22 8.43 14.82
N SER A 89 -1.75 9.58 15.25
CA SER A 89 -2.15 9.78 16.64
C SER A 89 -3.43 10.58 16.75
N GLU A 90 -4.22 10.25 17.78
CA GLU A 90 -5.43 10.98 18.10
C GLU A 90 -5.16 12.46 18.35
N ASN A 91 -4.02 12.82 18.96
CA ASN A 91 -3.63 14.21 19.17
C ASN A 91 -3.45 15.00 17.86
N GLU A 92 -2.80 14.40 16.87
CA GLU A 92 -2.66 15.02 15.54
C GLU A 92 -4.02 15.14 14.82
N LEU A 93 -4.94 14.18 15.04
CA LEU A 93 -6.30 14.24 14.53
C LEU A 93 -7.15 15.34 15.21
N ILE A 94 -7.01 15.52 16.53
CA ILE A 94 -7.59 16.65 17.26
C ILE A 94 -7.02 17.98 16.73
N ASN A 95 -5.72 18.04 16.43
CA ASN A 95 -5.12 19.24 15.81
C ASN A 95 -5.67 19.51 14.40
N PHE A 96 -6.03 18.48 13.62
CA PHE A 96 -6.76 18.65 12.36
C PHE A 96 -8.15 19.26 12.59
N HIS A 97 -8.89 18.77 13.59
CA HIS A 97 -10.18 19.36 13.99
C HIS A 97 -10.05 20.84 14.39
N ILE A 98 -9.10 21.17 15.26
CA ILE A 98 -8.85 22.56 15.71
C ILE A 98 -8.48 23.47 14.53
N ARG A 99 -7.67 23.00 13.58
CA ARG A 99 -7.35 23.77 12.36
C ARG A 99 -8.58 24.02 11.49
N THR A 100 -9.45 23.02 11.36
CA THR A 100 -10.71 23.12 10.61
C THR A 100 -11.63 24.14 11.28
N GLU A 101 -11.82 24.07 12.60
CA GLU A 101 -12.59 25.05 13.39
C GLU A 101 -12.05 26.47 13.26
N LYS A 102 -10.73 26.63 13.28
CA LYS A 102 -10.10 27.95 13.14
C LYS A 102 -10.36 28.59 11.78
N ILE A 103 -10.46 27.79 10.71
CA ILE A 103 -10.71 28.29 9.36
C ILE A 103 -12.19 28.63 9.19
N LEU A 104 -13.08 27.70 9.56
CA LEU A 104 -14.52 27.84 9.34
C LEU A 104 -15.23 28.71 10.39
N GLY A 105 -14.64 28.96 11.55
CA GLY A 105 -15.32 29.63 12.67
C GLY A 105 -16.18 28.67 13.50
N LYS A 106 -16.44 29.05 14.76
CA LYS A 106 -17.16 28.22 15.75
C LYS A 106 -18.66 28.17 15.53
N GLU A 107 -19.19 29.14 14.80
CA GLU A 107 -20.59 29.29 14.44
C GLU A 107 -21.01 28.29 13.35
N ASN A 108 -20.05 27.90 12.50
CA ASN A 108 -20.29 26.94 11.45
C ASN A 108 -20.31 25.52 12.03
N LYS A 109 -21.29 24.73 11.60
CA LYS A 109 -21.41 23.32 11.94
C LYS A 109 -21.07 22.49 10.71
N TRP A 110 -20.24 21.50 10.91
CA TRP A 110 -19.88 20.51 9.92
C TRP A 110 -19.78 19.14 10.58
N THR A 111 -19.78 18.10 9.76
CA THR A 111 -19.65 16.71 10.18
C THR A 111 -18.53 16.03 9.41
N TYR A 112 -18.25 14.78 9.75
CA TYR A 112 -17.20 13.99 9.12
C TYR A 112 -17.76 12.70 8.55
N VAL A 113 -17.12 12.23 7.49
CA VAL A 113 -17.24 10.86 7.00
C VAL A 113 -15.90 10.17 7.20
N VAL A 114 -15.93 8.99 7.83
CA VAL A 114 -14.77 8.11 7.98
C VAL A 114 -14.93 6.93 7.03
N GLU A 115 -13.92 6.69 6.20
CA GLU A 115 -13.87 5.58 5.24
C GLU A 115 -12.62 4.71 5.48
N PRO A 116 -12.67 3.41 5.16
CA PRO A 116 -11.46 2.58 5.09
C PRO A 116 -10.48 3.16 4.08
N LYS A 117 -9.22 3.35 4.49
CA LYS A 117 -8.15 3.75 3.59
C LYS A 117 -7.63 2.52 2.86
N ILE A 118 -8.16 2.28 1.67
CA ILE A 118 -7.84 1.11 0.84
C ILE A 118 -6.38 1.19 0.41
N ASP A 119 -5.66 0.09 0.58
CA ASP A 119 -4.27 -0.01 0.14
C ASP A 119 -4.19 -0.57 -1.29
N GLY A 120 -4.23 0.33 -2.27
CA GLY A 120 -4.21 -0.02 -3.68
C GLY A 120 -3.54 1.05 -4.55
N VAL A 121 -4.05 1.22 -5.77
CA VAL A 121 -3.56 2.19 -6.74
C VAL A 121 -4.66 3.17 -7.08
N ALA A 122 -4.42 4.45 -6.79
CA ALA A 122 -5.33 5.52 -7.12
C ALA A 122 -5.50 5.67 -8.64
N ILE A 123 -6.75 5.74 -9.07
CA ILE A 123 -7.17 5.89 -10.46
C ILE A 123 -8.16 7.05 -10.63
N SER A 124 -8.15 7.66 -11.81
CA SER A 124 -9.21 8.56 -12.28
C SER A 124 -9.87 7.96 -13.52
N LEU A 125 -11.21 7.93 -13.55
CA LEU A 125 -12.00 7.36 -14.64
C LEU A 125 -12.92 8.43 -15.21
N ARG A 126 -12.74 8.75 -16.49
CA ARG A 126 -13.56 9.72 -17.21
C ARG A 126 -14.58 9.00 -18.09
N TYR A 127 -15.84 9.37 -17.89
CA TYR A 127 -16.99 8.95 -18.68
C TYR A 127 -17.48 10.12 -19.51
N LEU A 128 -17.72 9.87 -20.79
CA LEU A 128 -18.33 10.82 -21.71
C LEU A 128 -19.64 10.25 -22.23
N ASN A 129 -20.74 10.97 -22.05
CA ASN A 129 -22.09 10.49 -22.39
C ASN A 129 -22.37 9.09 -21.83
N GLY A 130 -22.02 8.87 -20.55
CA GLY A 130 -22.18 7.60 -19.85
C GLY A 130 -21.26 6.45 -20.29
N LYS A 131 -20.29 6.67 -21.19
CA LYS A 131 -19.34 5.63 -21.64
C LYS A 131 -17.95 5.87 -21.09
N LEU A 132 -17.29 4.82 -20.58
CA LEU A 132 -15.91 4.91 -20.13
C LEU A 132 -15.01 5.31 -21.32
N ALA A 133 -14.48 6.53 -21.25
CA ALA A 133 -13.65 7.11 -22.28
C ALA A 133 -12.15 6.97 -21.93
N LEU A 134 -11.81 7.12 -20.65
CA LEU A 134 -10.42 7.18 -20.21
C LEU A 134 -10.26 6.65 -18.78
N GLY A 135 -9.20 5.89 -18.53
CA GLY A 135 -8.73 5.54 -17.19
C GLY A 135 -7.27 5.95 -17.03
N ILE A 136 -6.97 6.72 -15.99
CA ILE A 136 -5.64 7.30 -15.75
C ILE A 136 -5.15 6.86 -14.36
N THR A 137 -3.86 6.51 -14.23
CA THR A 137 -3.22 6.41 -12.91
C THR A 137 -3.06 7.80 -12.28
N ARG A 138 -2.77 7.87 -10.98
CA ARG A 138 -2.44 9.16 -10.34
C ARG A 138 -1.23 9.83 -11.00
N GLY A 139 -0.18 9.07 -11.31
CA GLY A 139 1.11 9.64 -11.69
C GLY A 139 1.58 10.66 -10.66
N ASP A 140 2.12 11.79 -11.11
CA ASP A 140 2.57 12.91 -10.24
C ASP A 140 1.44 13.80 -9.72
N GLY A 141 0.19 13.35 -9.85
CA GLY A 141 -1.02 14.11 -9.48
C GLY A 141 -1.49 15.11 -10.53
N ARG A 142 -0.64 15.50 -11.50
CA ARG A 142 -1.03 16.34 -12.64
C ARG A 142 -1.10 15.54 -13.93
N VAL A 143 -0.18 14.60 -14.10
CA VAL A 143 -0.03 13.75 -15.28
C VAL A 143 0.07 12.31 -14.81
N GLY A 144 -0.80 11.46 -15.32
CA GLY A 144 -0.78 10.02 -15.10
C GLY A 144 -0.64 9.23 -16.40
N ASP A 145 -0.62 7.91 -16.26
CA ASP A 145 -0.53 6.98 -17.40
C ASP A 145 -1.94 6.57 -17.85
N ASP A 146 -2.18 6.56 -19.16
CA ASP A 146 -3.40 6.02 -19.77
C ASP A 146 -3.43 4.50 -19.63
N ILE A 147 -4.21 4.02 -18.67
CA ILE A 147 -4.43 2.60 -18.38
C ILE A 147 -5.82 2.14 -18.82
N THR A 148 -6.46 2.82 -19.78
CA THR A 148 -7.84 2.55 -20.20
C THR A 148 -8.05 1.10 -20.63
N ALA A 149 -7.09 0.53 -21.35
CA ALA A 149 -7.16 -0.86 -21.81
C ALA A 149 -7.16 -1.85 -20.63
N ASN A 150 -6.32 -1.60 -19.62
CA ASN A 150 -6.22 -2.41 -18.41
C ASN A 150 -7.47 -2.25 -17.52
N ILE A 151 -7.96 -1.02 -17.36
CA ILE A 151 -9.19 -0.71 -16.61
C ILE A 151 -10.40 -1.45 -17.18
N LYS A 152 -10.51 -1.57 -18.51
CA LYS A 152 -11.59 -2.32 -19.16
C LYS A 152 -11.64 -3.81 -18.76
N THR A 153 -10.58 -4.34 -18.17
CA THR A 153 -10.52 -5.73 -17.67
C THR A 153 -10.99 -5.88 -16.22
N VAL A 154 -11.12 -4.78 -15.49
CA VAL A 154 -11.56 -4.75 -14.09
C VAL A 154 -13.09 -4.79 -14.04
N ARG A 155 -13.64 -5.97 -13.71
CA ARG A 155 -15.08 -6.26 -13.84
C ARG A 155 -16.01 -5.40 -12.99
N SER A 156 -15.50 -4.81 -11.91
CA SER A 156 -16.27 -3.93 -11.03
C SER A 156 -16.39 -2.50 -11.53
N ILE A 157 -15.64 -2.14 -12.57
CA ILE A 157 -15.75 -0.84 -13.21
C ILE A 157 -16.75 -0.96 -14.35
N PRO A 158 -17.90 -0.26 -14.29
CA PRO A 158 -18.87 -0.27 -15.37
C PRO A 158 -18.28 0.37 -16.63
N LEU A 159 -18.43 -0.27 -17.80
CA LEU A 159 -18.03 0.36 -19.07
C LEU A 159 -19.07 1.37 -19.56
N HIS A 160 -20.31 1.21 -19.09
CA HIS A 160 -21.47 2.05 -19.40
C HIS A 160 -22.20 2.33 -18.09
N LEU A 161 -22.54 3.59 -17.86
CA LEU A 161 -23.41 4.01 -16.76
C LEU A 161 -24.87 3.71 -17.10
N PRO A 162 -25.78 3.65 -16.09
CA PRO A 162 -27.20 3.42 -16.31
C PRO A 162 -27.82 4.39 -17.33
N GLU A 163 -28.78 3.94 -18.14
CA GLU A 163 -29.52 4.84 -19.04
C GLU A 163 -30.23 5.94 -18.26
N GLY A 164 -30.14 7.19 -18.74
CA GLY A 164 -30.70 8.37 -18.06
C GLY A 164 -29.83 8.97 -16.96
N SER A 165 -28.68 8.37 -16.65
CA SER A 165 -27.68 8.92 -15.72
C SER A 165 -26.63 9.82 -16.40
N SER A 166 -26.79 10.09 -17.70
CA SER A 166 -25.77 10.78 -18.50
C SER A 166 -25.68 12.26 -18.16
N SER A 167 -24.65 12.64 -17.41
CA SER A 167 -23.98 13.91 -17.62
C SER A 167 -23.14 13.84 -18.91
N ASP A 168 -22.89 14.98 -19.57
CA ASP A 168 -22.01 15.03 -20.74
C ASP A 168 -20.61 14.55 -20.35
N THR A 169 -20.18 14.86 -19.12
CA THR A 169 -18.92 14.43 -18.52
C THR A 169 -19.10 14.03 -17.06
N LEU A 170 -18.51 12.90 -16.68
CA LEU A 170 -18.30 12.48 -15.29
C LEU A 170 -16.85 12.02 -15.14
N GLU A 171 -16.15 12.53 -14.14
CA GLU A 171 -14.85 12.00 -13.73
C GLU A 171 -14.92 11.51 -12.28
N VAL A 172 -14.70 10.21 -12.08
CA VAL A 172 -14.71 9.57 -10.75
C VAL A 172 -13.32 9.13 -10.34
N ARG A 173 -13.06 9.11 -9.04
CA ARG A 173 -11.79 8.69 -8.44
C ARG A 173 -11.99 7.52 -7.50
N GLY A 174 -11.04 6.61 -7.54
CA GLY A 174 -11.10 5.38 -6.78
C GLY A 174 -9.73 4.74 -6.58
N GLU A 175 -9.75 3.57 -5.96
CA GLU A 175 -8.59 2.74 -5.73
C GLU A 175 -8.80 1.38 -6.40
N VAL A 176 -7.85 0.97 -7.24
CA VAL A 176 -7.76 -0.41 -7.74
C VAL A 176 -6.94 -1.23 -6.74
N PHE A 177 -7.45 -2.37 -6.33
CA PHE A 177 -6.77 -3.25 -5.40
C PHE A 177 -6.84 -4.71 -5.87
N ILE A 178 -6.05 -5.56 -5.22
CA ILE A 178 -6.14 -7.01 -5.34
C ILE A 178 -6.66 -7.56 -4.03
N SER A 179 -7.64 -8.47 -4.10
CA SER A 179 -8.19 -9.07 -2.88
C SER A 179 -7.16 -9.96 -2.18
N LYS A 180 -7.28 -10.10 -0.86
CA LYS A 180 -6.41 -10.94 -0.03
C LYS A 180 -6.23 -12.36 -0.61
N PRO A 181 -7.31 -13.08 -1.03
CA PRO A 181 -7.16 -14.41 -1.62
C PRO A 181 -6.47 -14.39 -2.99
N ASN A 182 -6.76 -13.39 -3.83
CA ASN A 182 -6.14 -13.27 -5.15
C ASN A 182 -4.65 -12.93 -5.04
N PHE A 183 -4.25 -12.13 -4.06
CA PHE A 183 -2.84 -11.84 -3.76
C PHE A 183 -2.06 -13.09 -3.36
N VAL A 184 -2.61 -13.88 -2.43
CA VAL A 184 -1.99 -15.15 -2.01
C VAL A 184 -1.84 -16.10 -3.19
N ALA A 185 -2.91 -16.27 -4.00
CA ALA A 185 -2.87 -17.11 -5.19
C ALA A 185 -1.85 -16.61 -6.24
N LEU A 186 -1.76 -15.29 -6.42
CA LEU A 186 -0.81 -14.65 -7.31
C LEU A 186 0.64 -14.92 -6.89
N ASN A 187 0.97 -14.76 -5.62
CA ASN A 187 2.30 -15.03 -5.12
C ASN A 187 2.64 -16.52 -5.16
N GLU A 188 1.67 -17.43 -4.96
CA GLU A 188 1.91 -18.86 -5.15
C GLU A 188 2.19 -19.22 -6.62
N ASP A 189 1.45 -18.64 -7.57
CA ASP A 189 1.72 -18.79 -9.01
C ASP A 189 3.12 -18.26 -9.37
N ARG A 190 3.50 -17.07 -8.89
CA ARG A 190 4.83 -16.48 -9.11
C ARG A 190 5.94 -17.33 -8.53
N ARG A 191 5.78 -17.81 -7.29
CA ARG A 191 6.71 -18.75 -6.65
C ARG A 191 6.93 -19.99 -7.50
N SER A 192 5.85 -20.53 -8.05
CA SER A 192 5.92 -21.70 -8.91
C SER A 192 6.59 -21.43 -10.27
N LYS A 193 6.71 -20.18 -10.69
CA LYS A 193 7.41 -19.79 -11.92
C LYS A 193 8.80 -19.21 -11.63
N ASP A 194 9.22 -19.23 -10.36
CA ASP A 194 10.42 -18.57 -9.85
C ASP A 194 10.54 -17.10 -10.24
N LEU A 195 9.39 -16.45 -10.22
CA LEU A 195 9.31 -15.01 -10.33
C LEU A 195 9.36 -14.43 -8.93
N GLU A 196 10.03 -13.29 -8.81
CA GLU A 196 10.08 -12.52 -7.57
C GLU A 196 8.68 -12.25 -7.02
N LEU A 197 8.46 -12.47 -5.73
CA LEU A 197 7.16 -12.30 -5.09
C LEU A 197 6.83 -10.81 -4.94
N PHE A 198 5.55 -10.48 -5.00
CA PHE A 198 5.11 -9.14 -4.61
C PHE A 198 5.17 -9.00 -3.09
N ALA A 199 5.70 -7.87 -2.62
CA ALA A 199 5.86 -7.59 -1.20
C ALA A 199 4.52 -7.44 -0.46
N ASN A 200 3.55 -6.76 -1.07
CA ASN A 200 2.23 -6.51 -0.51
C ASN A 200 1.15 -6.45 -1.62
N PRO A 201 -0.15 -6.47 -1.26
CA PRO A 201 -1.24 -6.34 -2.23
C PRO A 201 -1.19 -5.08 -3.08
N ARG A 202 -0.74 -3.94 -2.53
CA ARG A 202 -0.62 -2.68 -3.27
C ARG A 202 0.33 -2.80 -4.47
N ASN A 203 1.55 -3.29 -4.24
CA ASN A 203 2.55 -3.50 -5.28
C ASN A 203 2.09 -4.55 -6.30
N ALA A 204 1.39 -5.60 -5.83
CA ALA A 204 0.77 -6.57 -6.72
C ALA A 204 -0.30 -5.93 -7.61
N ALA A 205 -1.15 -5.05 -7.07
CA ALA A 205 -2.15 -4.30 -7.84
C ALA A 205 -1.47 -3.34 -8.84
N ALA A 206 -0.45 -2.59 -8.42
CA ALA A 206 0.31 -1.68 -9.27
C ALA A 206 1.01 -2.38 -10.44
N GLY A 207 1.79 -3.43 -10.16
CA GLY A 207 2.46 -4.20 -11.21
C GLY A 207 1.48 -4.96 -12.12
N SER A 208 0.29 -5.28 -11.62
CA SER A 208 -0.78 -5.91 -12.41
C SER A 208 -1.50 -4.91 -13.31
N LEU A 209 -1.77 -3.70 -12.82
CA LEU A 209 -2.51 -2.67 -13.52
C LEU A 209 -1.66 -1.99 -14.60
N LYS A 210 -0.37 -1.77 -14.32
CA LYS A 210 0.59 -1.15 -15.25
C LYS A 210 1.30 -2.19 -16.11
N ASN A 211 0.52 -3.08 -16.73
CA ASN A 211 1.05 -4.07 -17.66
C ASN A 211 0.72 -3.67 -19.10
N LEU A 212 1.72 -3.64 -20.00
CA LEU A 212 1.49 -3.29 -21.40
C LEU A 212 0.55 -4.25 -22.13
N ASP A 213 0.44 -5.50 -21.65
CA ASP A 213 -0.58 -6.45 -22.11
C ASP A 213 -1.77 -6.50 -21.13
N PRO A 214 -2.94 -5.95 -21.49
CA PRO A 214 -4.15 -5.99 -20.67
C PRO A 214 -4.62 -7.42 -20.35
N GLN A 215 -4.28 -8.43 -21.15
CA GLN A 215 -4.65 -9.82 -20.86
C GLN A 215 -3.98 -10.32 -19.58
N ILE A 216 -2.78 -9.83 -19.28
CA ILE A 216 -2.11 -10.12 -18.01
C ILE A 216 -2.94 -9.52 -16.88
N THR A 217 -3.35 -8.25 -16.96
CA THR A 217 -4.21 -7.59 -15.96
C THR A 217 -5.53 -8.34 -15.75
N ALA A 218 -6.17 -8.78 -16.83
CA ALA A 218 -7.42 -9.55 -16.77
C ALA A 218 -7.28 -10.84 -15.95
N GLY A 219 -6.14 -11.53 -16.07
CA GLY A 219 -5.83 -12.74 -15.30
C GLY A 219 -5.61 -12.50 -13.80
N ARG A 220 -5.32 -11.27 -13.39
CA ARG A 220 -5.03 -10.92 -11.98
C ARG A 220 -6.29 -10.70 -11.14
N LYS A 221 -7.46 -10.59 -11.78
CA LYS A 221 -8.77 -10.40 -11.12
C LYS A 221 -8.74 -9.24 -10.12
N LEU A 222 -8.23 -8.09 -10.58
CA LEU A 222 -8.26 -6.85 -9.82
C LEU A 222 -9.71 -6.42 -9.57
N ASP A 223 -9.90 -5.65 -8.51
CA ASP A 223 -11.17 -5.05 -8.13
C ASP A 223 -10.95 -3.56 -7.85
N ALA A 224 -12.03 -2.78 -7.77
CA ALA A 224 -11.95 -1.34 -7.60
C ALA A 224 -13.05 -0.85 -6.67
N ILE A 225 -12.73 0.18 -5.88
CA ILE A 225 -13.70 0.95 -5.10
C ILE A 225 -13.56 2.42 -5.49
N ILE A 226 -14.70 3.05 -5.77
CA ILE A 226 -14.80 4.47 -6.14
C ILE A 226 -15.27 5.25 -4.92
N TYR A 227 -14.56 6.32 -4.57
CA TYR A 227 -14.75 7.06 -3.33
C TYR A 227 -14.93 8.56 -3.54
N GLY A 228 -14.95 9.04 -4.78
CA GLY A 228 -15.07 10.47 -5.04
C GLY A 228 -15.40 10.81 -6.49
N ILE A 229 -15.85 12.05 -6.66
CA ILE A 229 -16.14 12.67 -7.96
C ILE A 229 -15.21 13.87 -8.10
N ALA A 230 -14.52 13.96 -9.23
CA ALA A 230 -13.63 15.06 -9.58
C ALA A 230 -14.32 16.10 -10.47
N GLU A 231 -15.12 15.63 -11.43
CA GLU A 231 -15.85 16.46 -12.38
C GLU A 231 -17.25 15.88 -12.55
N HIS A 232 -18.27 16.72 -12.36
CA HIS A 232 -19.66 16.38 -12.61
C HIS A 232 -20.49 17.64 -12.78
N GLU A 233 -21.56 17.59 -13.56
CA GLU A 233 -22.43 18.74 -13.81
C GLU A 233 -23.28 19.10 -12.59
N HIS A 234 -23.74 18.09 -11.84
CA HIS A 234 -24.54 18.31 -10.64
C HIS A 234 -23.63 18.64 -9.47
N ARG A 235 -24.04 19.65 -8.69
CA ARG A 235 -23.42 19.97 -7.41
C ARG A 235 -24.05 19.12 -6.31
N PHE A 236 -23.20 18.52 -5.49
CA PHE A 236 -23.60 17.75 -4.32
C PHE A 236 -23.47 18.62 -3.06
N GLU A 237 -24.34 18.40 -2.07
CA GLU A 237 -24.27 19.12 -0.80
C GLU A 237 -23.25 18.49 0.14
N SER A 238 -23.17 17.15 0.14
CA SER A 238 -22.33 16.38 1.03
C SER A 238 -21.59 15.23 0.35
N HIS A 239 -20.53 14.76 1.01
CA HIS A 239 -19.75 13.62 0.56
C HIS A 239 -20.56 12.32 0.62
N LEU A 240 -21.50 12.22 1.55
CA LEU A 240 -22.49 11.14 1.56
C LEU A 240 -23.38 11.13 0.31
N ASP A 241 -23.75 12.30 -0.22
CA ASP A 241 -24.52 12.38 -1.47
C ASP A 241 -23.67 11.88 -2.65
N ILE A 242 -22.37 12.19 -2.67
CA ILE A 242 -21.43 11.63 -3.65
C ILE A 242 -21.40 10.10 -3.57
N LEU A 243 -21.26 9.51 -2.38
CA LEU A 243 -21.24 8.06 -2.23
C LEU A 243 -22.58 7.42 -2.65
N SER A 244 -23.70 8.10 -2.37
CA SER A 244 -25.02 7.67 -2.81
C SER A 244 -25.13 7.67 -4.34
N GLU A 245 -24.66 8.73 -4.98
CA GLU A 245 -24.65 8.85 -6.44
C GLU A 245 -23.74 7.81 -7.10
N LEU A 246 -22.53 7.64 -6.60
CA LEU A 246 -21.62 6.62 -7.13
C LEU A 246 -22.24 5.21 -7.06
N SER A 247 -22.95 4.91 -5.98
CA SER A 247 -23.68 3.65 -5.83
C SER A 247 -24.85 3.52 -6.82
N SER A 248 -25.59 4.61 -7.06
CA SER A 248 -26.69 4.66 -8.05
C SER A 248 -26.20 4.41 -9.47
N LEU A 249 -24.96 4.81 -9.77
CA LEU A 249 -24.24 4.61 -11.03
C LEU A 249 -23.57 3.23 -11.17
N PHE A 250 -23.89 2.28 -10.27
CA PHE A 250 -23.33 0.92 -10.22
C PHE A 250 -21.84 0.82 -9.88
N PHE A 251 -21.21 1.88 -9.36
CA PHE A 251 -19.87 1.76 -8.83
C PHE A 251 -19.88 1.04 -7.47
N LYS A 252 -18.86 0.23 -7.23
CA LYS A 252 -18.56 -0.23 -5.87
C LYS A 252 -18.03 0.94 -5.06
N VAL A 253 -18.76 1.35 -4.05
CA VAL A 253 -18.33 2.36 -3.06
C VAL A 253 -17.70 1.67 -1.84
N PRO A 254 -17.05 2.40 -0.92
CA PRO A 254 -16.54 1.80 0.32
C PRO A 254 -17.62 0.98 1.03
N PRO A 255 -17.36 -0.30 1.36
CA PRO A 255 -18.40 -1.21 1.87
C PRO A 255 -18.92 -0.83 3.25
N LYS A 256 -18.14 -0.03 3.98
CA LYS A 256 -18.52 0.57 5.26
C LYS A 256 -17.92 1.96 5.35
N PHE A 257 -18.68 2.88 5.89
CA PHE A 257 -18.24 4.23 6.26
C PHE A 257 -19.05 4.68 7.47
N TRP A 258 -18.52 5.63 8.23
CA TRP A 258 -19.15 6.16 9.43
C TRP A 258 -19.48 7.63 9.23
N TYR A 259 -20.70 8.00 9.61
CA TYR A 259 -21.11 9.39 9.71
C TYR A 259 -20.89 9.87 11.15
N CYS A 260 -19.98 10.84 11.30
CA CYS A 260 -19.47 11.28 12.59
C CYS A 260 -19.83 12.76 12.80
N LYS A 261 -20.59 13.07 13.85
CA LYS A 261 -21.00 14.45 14.17
C LYS A 261 -19.91 15.21 14.92
N THR A 262 -19.05 14.49 15.63
CA THR A 262 -17.99 15.07 16.46
C THR A 262 -16.64 14.41 16.19
N ILE A 263 -15.56 15.06 16.62
CA ILE A 263 -14.22 14.45 16.56
C ILE A 263 -14.11 13.20 17.44
N GLN A 264 -14.90 13.10 18.51
CA GLN A 264 -14.94 11.90 19.34
C GLN A 264 -15.58 10.72 18.59
N ASP A 265 -16.65 11.00 17.83
CA ASP A 265 -17.27 9.98 16.97
C ASP A 265 -16.28 9.48 15.91
N VAL A 266 -15.40 10.36 15.40
CA VAL A 266 -14.33 9.97 14.46
C VAL A 266 -13.32 9.04 15.13
N ILE A 267 -12.89 9.36 16.36
CA ILE A 267 -11.94 8.51 17.11
C ILE A 267 -12.55 7.12 17.33
N THR A 268 -13.80 7.04 17.79
CA THR A 268 -14.50 5.76 17.97
C THR A 268 -14.65 5.00 16.65
N ALA A 269 -14.96 5.67 15.54
CA ALA A 269 -15.04 5.03 14.23
C ALA A 269 -13.69 4.46 13.76
N ILE A 270 -12.57 5.13 14.07
CA ILE A 270 -11.22 4.64 13.75
C ILE A 270 -10.87 3.39 14.54
N GLU A 271 -11.27 3.33 15.82
CA GLU A 271 -11.09 2.15 16.67
C GLU A 271 -11.93 0.96 16.17
N GLU A 272 -13.22 1.19 15.89
CA GLU A 272 -14.09 0.17 15.31
C GLU A 272 -13.56 -0.34 13.95
N LEU A 273 -13.08 0.58 13.10
CA LEU A 273 -12.49 0.20 11.81
C LEU A 273 -11.23 -0.65 11.99
N LYS A 274 -10.41 -0.36 13.02
CA LYS A 274 -9.21 -1.14 13.33
C LYS A 274 -9.56 -2.58 13.69
N GLU A 275 -10.64 -2.79 14.45
CA GLU A 275 -11.13 -4.13 14.79
C GLU A 275 -11.70 -4.87 13.57
N LEU A 276 -12.38 -4.15 12.68
CA LEU A 276 -12.99 -4.72 11.46
C LEU A 276 -12.00 -4.94 10.31
N LYS A 277 -10.78 -4.39 10.40
CA LYS A 277 -9.72 -4.43 9.38
C LYS A 277 -9.55 -5.81 8.73
N GLN A 278 -9.53 -6.87 9.55
CA GLN A 278 -9.30 -8.23 9.08
C GLN A 278 -10.46 -8.80 8.25
N GLY A 279 -11.68 -8.30 8.46
CA GLY A 279 -12.89 -8.76 7.78
C GLY A 279 -13.03 -8.27 6.34
N PHE A 280 -12.27 -7.24 5.93
CA PHE A 280 -12.33 -6.75 4.55
C PHE A 280 -11.63 -7.72 3.58
N PRO A 281 -12.17 -7.89 2.36
CA PRO A 281 -11.56 -8.73 1.34
C PRO A 281 -10.29 -8.12 0.72
N PHE A 282 -9.90 -6.93 1.16
CA PHE A 282 -8.74 -6.15 0.74
C PHE A 282 -8.02 -5.58 1.95
N ASP A 283 -6.79 -5.12 1.75
CA ASP A 283 -6.02 -4.47 2.79
C ASP A 283 -6.41 -3.01 2.92
N ILE A 284 -6.40 -2.54 4.16
CA ILE A 284 -6.53 -1.13 4.50
C ILE A 284 -5.34 -0.74 5.36
N ASP A 285 -4.75 0.42 5.11
CA ASP A 285 -3.61 0.92 5.89
C ASP A 285 -4.03 1.97 6.94
N GLY A 286 -5.34 2.22 7.06
CA GLY A 286 -5.87 3.24 7.94
C GLY A 286 -7.31 3.62 7.68
N ALA A 287 -7.64 4.84 8.09
CA ALA A 287 -8.90 5.52 7.84
C ALA A 287 -8.68 6.81 7.05
N VAL A 288 -9.61 7.18 6.18
CA VAL A 288 -9.69 8.51 5.58
C VAL A 288 -10.81 9.27 6.26
N ILE A 289 -10.49 10.44 6.81
CA ILE A 289 -11.44 11.32 7.47
C ILE A 289 -11.66 12.52 6.55
N LYS A 290 -12.90 12.75 6.13
CA LYS A 290 -13.29 13.86 5.26
C LYS A 290 -14.31 14.74 5.98
N VAL A 291 -14.21 16.06 5.85
CA VAL A 291 -15.34 16.96 6.12
C VAL A 291 -16.46 16.58 5.16
N ASN A 292 -17.67 16.38 5.70
CA ASN A 292 -18.79 15.87 4.93
C ASN A 292 -19.38 16.94 4.00
N GLU A 293 -19.55 18.17 4.47
CA GLU A 293 -20.22 19.22 3.71
C GLU A 293 -19.28 19.87 2.68
N LEU A 294 -19.59 19.72 1.40
CA LEU A 294 -18.74 20.16 0.28
C LEU A 294 -18.60 21.67 0.19
N LYS A 295 -19.61 22.41 0.66
CA LYS A 295 -19.59 23.88 0.67
C LYS A 295 -18.38 24.48 1.41
N TYR A 296 -17.75 23.72 2.30
CA TYR A 296 -16.57 24.16 3.05
C TYR A 296 -15.24 23.85 2.35
N TYR A 297 -15.23 23.10 1.23
CA TYR A 297 -13.98 22.63 0.61
C TYR A 297 -13.17 23.78 0.02
N GLU A 298 -13.83 24.76 -0.60
CA GLU A 298 -13.17 25.96 -1.15
C GLU A 298 -12.56 26.82 -0.04
N GLU A 299 -13.29 27.02 1.06
CA GLU A 299 -12.84 27.82 2.20
C GLU A 299 -11.69 27.16 2.97
N LEU A 300 -11.77 25.84 3.19
CA LEU A 300 -10.67 25.06 3.76
C LEU A 300 -9.47 25.05 2.81
N GLY A 301 -9.72 24.97 1.51
CA GLY A 301 -8.71 24.94 0.47
C GLY A 301 -7.77 23.75 0.59
N GLN A 302 -6.53 23.96 0.14
CA GLN A 302 -5.52 22.92 0.03
C GLN A 302 -4.13 23.46 0.38
N THR A 303 -3.20 22.55 0.67
CA THR A 303 -1.77 22.82 0.68
C THR A 303 -1.21 22.61 -0.73
N ALA A 304 0.12 22.63 -0.89
CA ALA A 304 0.74 22.31 -2.18
C ALA A 304 0.41 20.88 -2.68
N LYS A 305 0.12 19.94 -1.76
CA LYS A 305 0.02 18.51 -2.06
C LYS A 305 -1.25 17.82 -1.55
N SER A 306 -1.94 18.41 -0.56
CA SER A 306 -3.05 17.76 0.14
C SER A 306 -4.21 18.72 0.41
N PRO A 307 -5.47 18.27 0.33
CA PRO A 307 -6.61 19.07 0.75
C PRO A 307 -6.59 19.30 2.27
N ARG A 308 -7.11 20.45 2.73
CA ARG A 308 -7.26 20.71 4.17
C ARG A 308 -8.55 20.17 4.77
N TRP A 309 -9.47 19.70 3.92
CA TRP A 309 -10.75 19.12 4.30
C TRP A 309 -10.71 17.60 4.49
N ALA A 310 -9.57 16.96 4.26
CA ALA A 310 -9.39 15.53 4.51
C ALA A 310 -8.01 15.19 5.09
N ILE A 311 -7.95 14.12 5.87
CA ILE A 311 -6.72 13.60 6.47
C ILE A 311 -6.77 12.06 6.53
N ALA A 312 -5.63 11.41 6.34
CA ALA A 312 -5.47 9.97 6.46
C ALA A 312 -4.91 9.62 7.86
N PHE A 313 -5.67 8.87 8.66
CA PHE A 313 -5.17 8.27 9.89
C PHE A 313 -4.61 6.89 9.56
N LYS A 314 -3.29 6.71 9.65
CA LYS A 314 -2.62 5.44 9.38
C LYS A 314 -2.44 4.63 10.65
N TYR A 315 -2.65 3.33 10.54
CA TYR A 315 -2.31 2.40 11.61
C TYR A 315 -0.79 2.16 11.57
N ALA A 316 -0.12 2.33 12.71
CA ALA A 316 1.26 1.89 12.83
C ALA A 316 1.30 0.35 12.69
N PRO A 317 2.22 -0.22 11.89
CA PRO A 317 2.37 -1.67 11.81
C PRO A 317 2.72 -2.22 13.20
N GLU A 318 2.03 -3.27 13.65
CA GLU A 318 2.33 -3.92 14.91
C GLU A 318 3.59 -4.77 14.74
N GLN A 319 4.75 -4.17 14.98
CA GLN A 319 6.01 -4.89 15.05
C GLN A 319 6.19 -5.48 16.43
N VAL A 320 6.26 -6.81 16.49
CA VAL A 320 6.48 -7.51 17.75
C VAL A 320 7.82 -8.21 17.70
N GLU A 321 8.59 -8.02 18.77
CA GLU A 321 9.84 -8.73 18.97
C GLU A 321 9.55 -10.15 19.47
N THR A 322 10.15 -11.14 18.82
CA THR A 322 10.13 -12.53 19.27
C THR A 322 11.49 -13.21 19.06
N VAL A 323 11.65 -14.44 19.53
CA VAL A 323 12.90 -15.20 19.39
C VAL A 323 12.81 -16.12 18.17
N LEU A 324 13.82 -16.07 17.30
CA LEU A 324 14.01 -17.04 16.22
C LEU A 324 14.61 -18.33 16.79
N LYS A 325 13.79 -19.38 16.89
CA LYS A 325 14.21 -20.67 17.48
C LYS A 325 15.00 -21.53 16.50
N GLU A 326 14.52 -21.58 15.26
CA GLU A 326 15.05 -22.47 14.23
C GLU A 326 14.71 -21.89 12.85
N ILE A 327 15.44 -22.32 11.83
CA ILE A 327 15.09 -22.09 10.43
C ILE A 327 14.83 -23.43 9.78
N THR A 328 13.61 -23.62 9.28
CA THR A 328 13.24 -24.81 8.49
C THR A 328 13.27 -24.48 7.00
N LEU A 329 13.52 -25.50 6.18
CA LEU A 329 13.57 -25.37 4.72
C LEU A 329 12.34 -26.00 4.09
N GLN A 330 11.60 -25.22 3.31
CA GLN A 330 10.45 -25.70 2.56
C GLN A 330 10.80 -25.82 1.08
N VAL A 331 10.54 -27.00 0.50
CA VAL A 331 10.67 -27.22 -0.94
C VAL A 331 9.32 -26.96 -1.61
N GLY A 332 9.30 -25.97 -2.50
CA GLY A 332 8.13 -25.58 -3.28
C GLY A 332 7.83 -26.54 -4.43
N ARG A 333 6.73 -26.28 -5.13
CA ARG A 333 6.25 -27.08 -6.27
C ARG A 333 7.28 -27.26 -7.38
N THR A 334 8.08 -26.23 -7.64
CA THR A 334 9.11 -26.21 -8.69
C THR A 334 10.52 -26.40 -8.14
N GLY A 335 10.63 -27.00 -6.95
CA GLY A 335 11.91 -27.30 -6.34
C GLY A 335 12.56 -26.13 -5.60
N VAL A 336 12.02 -24.90 -5.70
CA VAL A 336 12.51 -23.72 -4.97
C VAL A 336 12.53 -23.99 -3.47
N ILE A 337 13.70 -23.79 -2.86
CA ILE A 337 13.95 -24.01 -1.43
C ILE A 337 13.85 -22.67 -0.72
N THR A 338 12.82 -22.54 0.12
CA THR A 338 12.51 -21.31 0.85
C THR A 338 12.84 -21.47 2.34
N PRO A 339 13.65 -20.57 2.94
CA PRO A 339 13.85 -20.56 4.38
C PRO A 339 12.62 -19.99 5.10
N VAL A 340 12.22 -20.67 6.18
CA VAL A 340 11.08 -20.32 7.03
C VAL A 340 11.57 -20.21 8.47
N ALA A 341 11.30 -19.07 9.11
CA ALA A 341 11.60 -18.85 10.51
C ALA A 341 10.59 -19.60 11.39
N GLU A 342 11.07 -20.44 12.30
CA GLU A 342 10.31 -20.99 13.42
C GLU A 342 10.54 -20.09 14.64
N LEU A 343 9.47 -19.47 15.12
CA LEU A 343 9.51 -18.40 16.12
C LEU A 343 8.97 -18.89 17.46
N GLU A 344 9.41 -18.25 18.55
CA GLU A 344 8.63 -18.28 19.79
C GLU A 344 7.23 -17.69 19.49
N PRO A 345 6.13 -18.42 19.79
CA PRO A 345 4.79 -17.96 19.47
C PRO A 345 4.53 -16.57 20.04
N VAL A 346 4.15 -15.65 19.17
CA VAL A 346 3.94 -14.24 19.49
C VAL A 346 2.64 -13.77 18.87
N PHE A 347 1.89 -12.91 19.55
CA PHE A 347 0.66 -12.35 19.01
C PHE A 347 0.99 -11.13 18.15
N VAL A 348 0.57 -11.12 16.89
CA VAL A 348 0.83 -10.04 15.92
C VAL A 348 -0.44 -9.81 15.11
N ASP A 349 -0.96 -8.58 15.10
CA ASP A 349 -2.13 -8.16 14.31
C ASP A 349 -3.29 -9.15 14.41
N GLY A 350 -3.71 -9.46 15.65
CA GLY A 350 -4.91 -10.26 15.92
C GLY A 350 -4.75 -11.78 15.83
N SER A 351 -3.56 -12.33 15.57
CA SER A 351 -3.35 -13.79 15.62
C SER A 351 -1.97 -14.17 16.17
N THR A 352 -1.87 -15.39 16.71
CA THR A 352 -0.58 -15.96 17.12
C THR A 352 0.22 -16.40 15.90
N VAL A 353 1.41 -15.83 15.74
CA VAL A 353 2.41 -16.17 14.74
C VAL A 353 3.49 -17.03 15.39
N SER A 354 3.69 -18.23 14.87
CA SER A 354 4.82 -19.12 15.21
C SER A 354 5.76 -19.36 14.04
N ARG A 355 5.37 -18.95 12.83
CA ARG A 355 6.15 -19.13 11.59
C ARG A 355 6.11 -17.86 10.77
N ALA A 356 7.24 -17.46 10.22
CA ALA A 356 7.35 -16.30 9.33
C ALA A 356 8.25 -16.61 8.14
N THR A 357 7.98 -15.98 6.99
CA THR A 357 8.85 -16.12 5.82
C THR A 357 10.14 -15.32 6.00
N LEU A 358 11.26 -15.90 5.56
CA LEU A 358 12.55 -15.22 5.40
C LEU A 358 12.81 -14.83 3.94
N HIS A 359 11.79 -14.95 3.07
CA HIS A 359 11.83 -14.75 1.62
C HIS A 359 12.80 -15.67 0.86
N ASN A 360 14.11 -15.44 1.00
CA ASN A 360 15.17 -16.20 0.36
C ASN A 360 16.49 -16.03 1.14
N PHE A 361 17.51 -16.82 0.79
CA PHE A 361 18.79 -16.79 1.49
C PHE A 361 19.58 -15.48 1.29
N GLU A 362 19.32 -14.75 0.21
CA GLU A 362 19.94 -13.45 0.00
C GLU A 362 19.36 -12.38 0.93
N ASP A 363 18.04 -12.36 1.12
CA ASP A 363 17.38 -11.48 2.08
C ASP A 363 17.79 -11.80 3.53
N MET A 364 17.92 -13.10 3.83
CA MET A 364 18.44 -13.58 5.13
C MET A 364 19.86 -13.07 5.40
N ARG A 365 20.75 -13.13 4.39
CA ARG A 365 22.12 -12.58 4.50
C ARG A 365 22.13 -11.06 4.61
N ARG A 366 21.32 -10.37 3.80
CA ARG A 366 21.20 -8.91 3.81
C ARG A 366 20.80 -8.38 5.18
N LYS A 367 19.87 -9.07 5.86
CA LYS A 367 19.40 -8.77 7.21
C LYS A 367 20.28 -9.36 8.32
N ASP A 368 21.32 -10.13 7.97
CA ASP A 368 22.19 -10.89 8.88
C ASP A 368 21.39 -11.74 9.89
N ILE A 369 20.38 -12.48 9.46
CA ILE A 369 19.51 -13.26 10.36
C ILE A 369 20.23 -14.53 10.83
N ARG A 370 20.22 -14.78 12.15
CA ARG A 370 20.88 -15.94 12.79
C ARG A 370 19.93 -16.64 13.76
N ILE A 371 20.05 -17.96 13.86
CA ILE A 371 19.27 -18.74 14.84
C ILE A 371 19.62 -18.28 16.25
N GLY A 372 18.60 -18.04 17.07
CA GLY A 372 18.71 -17.47 18.42
C GLY A 372 18.55 -15.95 18.47
N ASP A 373 18.52 -15.27 17.32
CA ASP A 373 18.26 -13.83 17.29
C ASP A 373 16.89 -13.48 17.86
N LYS A 374 16.82 -12.31 18.49
CA LYS A 374 15.56 -11.61 18.64
C LYS A 374 15.24 -10.88 17.34
N VAL A 375 14.07 -11.16 16.79
CA VAL A 375 13.63 -10.65 15.49
C VAL A 375 12.34 -9.87 15.62
N PHE A 376 12.23 -8.80 14.85
CA PHE A 376 10.99 -8.05 14.70
C PHE A 376 10.17 -8.70 13.59
N VAL A 377 8.92 -9.00 13.91
CA VAL A 377 7.97 -9.67 13.03
C VAL A 377 6.76 -8.76 12.85
N GLU A 378 6.30 -8.66 11.61
CA GLU A 378 5.04 -8.01 11.25
C GLU A 378 4.30 -8.89 10.24
N LYS A 379 3.03 -8.56 9.95
CA LYS A 379 2.31 -9.19 8.85
C LYS A 379 2.31 -8.29 7.62
N ALA A 380 3.00 -8.73 6.57
CA ALA A 380 2.92 -8.08 5.27
C ALA A 380 1.48 -8.19 4.75
N GLY A 381 0.87 -7.02 4.51
CA GLY A 381 -0.52 -6.92 4.08
C GLY A 381 -1.49 -7.64 5.03
N ASP A 382 -1.25 -7.56 6.35
CA ASP A 382 -2.06 -8.20 7.40
C ASP A 382 -2.19 -9.73 7.35
N ILE A 383 -1.53 -10.42 6.41
CA ILE A 383 -1.77 -11.85 6.14
C ILE A 383 -0.51 -12.67 6.34
N ILE A 384 0.62 -12.28 5.75
CA ILE A 384 1.81 -13.13 5.65
C ILE A 384 2.83 -12.65 6.69
N PRO A 385 3.09 -13.43 7.76
CA PRO A 385 4.10 -13.03 8.73
C PRO A 385 5.49 -13.04 8.10
N VAL A 386 6.23 -11.96 8.31
CA VAL A 386 7.55 -11.73 7.75
C VAL A 386 8.50 -11.23 8.85
N VAL A 387 9.75 -11.71 8.81
CA VAL A 387 10.82 -11.14 9.62
C VAL A 387 11.36 -9.89 8.93
N VAL A 388 11.16 -8.72 9.54
CA VAL A 388 11.57 -7.44 8.97
C VAL A 388 12.98 -7.04 9.35
N ALA A 389 13.35 -7.27 10.60
CA ALA A 389 14.65 -6.87 11.12
C ALA A 389 15.11 -7.76 12.28
N VAL A 390 16.41 -7.73 12.54
CA VAL A 390 17.03 -8.35 13.70
C VAL A 390 17.30 -7.28 14.76
N ASN A 391 16.99 -7.56 16.02
CA ASN A 391 17.47 -6.75 17.12
C ASN A 391 18.96 -7.07 17.40
N LEU A 392 19.85 -6.43 16.65
CA LEU A 392 21.30 -6.61 16.78
C LEU A 392 21.82 -6.27 18.19
N SER A 393 21.16 -5.36 18.91
CA SER A 393 21.56 -4.96 20.26
C SER A 393 21.29 -6.03 21.32
N ALA A 394 20.34 -6.93 21.05
CA ALA A 394 19.99 -8.04 21.93
C ALA A 394 20.88 -9.28 21.73
N ARG A 395 21.85 -9.22 20.80
CA ARG A 395 22.75 -10.34 20.53
C ARG A 395 23.68 -10.62 21.70
N THR A 396 23.79 -11.90 22.00
CA THR A 396 24.62 -12.46 23.05
C THR A 396 25.94 -13.02 22.52
N GLY A 397 26.07 -13.17 21.19
CA GLY A 397 27.21 -13.79 20.52
C GLY A 397 27.11 -15.32 20.44
N LYS A 398 26.00 -15.91 20.90
CA LYS A 398 25.73 -17.36 20.82
C LYS A 398 24.91 -17.74 19.59
N GLU A 399 24.49 -16.76 18.80
CA GLU A 399 23.61 -16.94 17.67
C GLU A 399 24.33 -17.65 16.51
N VAL A 400 23.63 -18.54 15.82
CA VAL A 400 24.22 -19.44 14.82
C VAL A 400 23.82 -19.00 13.42
N VAL A 401 24.81 -18.80 12.55
CA VAL A 401 24.57 -18.52 11.13
C VAL A 401 23.99 -19.76 10.47
N PHE A 402 22.88 -19.60 9.75
CA PHE A 402 22.29 -20.68 8.98
C PHE A 402 22.90 -20.71 7.56
N PRO A 403 23.59 -21.79 7.15
CA PRO A 403 24.21 -21.87 5.84
C PRO A 403 23.16 -22.09 4.74
N GLU A 404 23.51 -21.74 3.51
CA GLU A 404 22.75 -22.18 2.34
C GLU A 404 22.85 -23.71 2.22
N PRO A 405 21.76 -24.40 1.83
CA PRO A 405 21.79 -25.85 1.67
C PRO A 405 22.60 -26.23 0.42
N ASP A 406 23.46 -27.24 0.52
CA ASP A 406 24.13 -27.87 -0.63
C ASP A 406 23.29 -29.01 -1.25
N ALA A 407 22.28 -29.48 -0.50
CA ALA A 407 21.40 -30.58 -0.90
C ALA A 407 19.96 -30.31 -0.48
N CYS A 408 19.01 -30.87 -1.24
CA CYS A 408 17.59 -30.75 -0.98
C CYS A 408 17.24 -31.42 0.35
N PRO A 409 16.52 -30.74 1.27
CA PRO A 409 16.18 -31.29 2.58
C PRO A 409 15.19 -32.47 2.52
N VAL A 410 14.61 -32.76 1.35
CA VAL A 410 13.59 -33.80 1.17
C VAL A 410 14.14 -35.01 0.41
N CYS A 411 14.89 -34.80 -0.66
CA CYS A 411 15.40 -35.90 -1.50
C CYS A 411 16.92 -36.05 -1.48
N SER A 412 17.63 -35.18 -0.74
CA SER A 412 19.09 -35.18 -0.56
C SER A 412 19.91 -35.03 -1.85
N GLN A 413 19.28 -34.71 -2.99
CA GLN A 413 19.97 -34.40 -4.23
C GLN A 413 20.63 -33.02 -4.17
N PRO A 414 21.74 -32.80 -4.90
CA PRO A 414 22.37 -31.48 -5.01
C PRO A 414 21.38 -30.41 -5.45
N VAL A 415 21.56 -29.20 -4.95
CA VAL A 415 20.75 -28.03 -5.33
C VAL A 415 21.55 -27.10 -6.22
N THR A 416 20.83 -26.33 -7.02
CA THR A 416 21.43 -25.39 -7.97
C THR A 416 20.93 -23.98 -7.70
N LYS A 417 21.77 -23.01 -8.00
CA LYS A 417 21.43 -21.59 -8.07
C LYS A 417 21.87 -21.11 -9.44
N THR A 418 20.91 -20.71 -10.26
CA THR A 418 21.21 -20.26 -11.63
C THR A 418 21.79 -18.84 -11.58
N GLU A 419 22.75 -18.58 -12.45
CA GLU A 419 23.42 -17.27 -12.50
C GLU A 419 22.40 -16.16 -12.81
N GLY A 420 22.32 -15.15 -11.94
CA GLY A 420 21.33 -14.07 -12.03
C GLY A 420 20.03 -14.30 -11.25
N GLU A 421 19.80 -15.49 -10.70
CA GLU A 421 18.64 -15.78 -9.86
C GLU A 421 18.98 -15.77 -8.37
N VAL A 422 18.00 -15.39 -7.55
CA VAL A 422 18.10 -15.39 -6.08
C VAL A 422 17.80 -16.77 -5.48
N ALA A 423 17.02 -17.58 -6.18
CA ALA A 423 16.46 -18.82 -5.67
C ALA A 423 17.45 -20.00 -5.74
N ILE A 424 17.43 -20.83 -4.70
CA ILE A 424 18.11 -22.13 -4.67
C ILE A 424 17.07 -23.21 -4.94
N ARG A 425 17.35 -24.16 -5.83
CA ARG A 425 16.35 -25.14 -6.28
C ARG A 425 16.85 -26.58 -6.24
N CYS A 426 15.90 -27.48 -6.02
CA CYS A 426 16.06 -28.90 -6.25
C CYS A 426 15.60 -29.25 -7.67
N ASP A 427 16.53 -29.60 -8.55
CA ASP A 427 16.22 -29.96 -9.95
C ASP A 427 15.71 -31.40 -10.11
N ASN A 428 15.64 -32.16 -9.01
CA ASN A 428 15.15 -33.52 -9.05
C ASN A 428 13.63 -33.56 -9.23
N LEU A 429 13.18 -33.84 -10.45
CA LEU A 429 11.76 -34.00 -10.79
C LEU A 429 11.06 -35.16 -10.03
N GLN A 430 11.82 -36.10 -9.48
CA GLN A 430 11.29 -37.18 -8.62
C GLN A 430 11.29 -36.81 -7.13
N CYS A 431 11.57 -35.54 -6.78
CA CYS A 431 11.54 -35.09 -5.40
C CYS A 431 10.14 -35.28 -4.81
N PRO A 432 9.99 -36.03 -3.70
CA PRO A 432 8.68 -36.29 -3.08
C PRO A 432 7.90 -35.01 -2.74
N ALA A 433 8.58 -33.92 -2.36
CA ALA A 433 7.94 -32.64 -2.08
C ALA A 433 7.35 -31.99 -3.35
N GLN A 434 8.07 -32.05 -4.48
CA GLN A 434 7.56 -31.53 -5.75
C GLN A 434 6.37 -32.36 -6.24
N MET A 435 6.49 -33.69 -6.21
CA MET A 435 5.39 -34.59 -6.61
C MET A 435 4.14 -34.39 -5.75
N LYS A 436 4.29 -34.28 -4.42
CA LYS A 436 3.16 -34.00 -3.52
C LYS A 436 2.47 -32.68 -3.89
N ARG A 437 3.25 -31.63 -4.11
CA ARG A 437 2.73 -30.31 -4.50
C ARG A 437 2.12 -30.27 -5.91
N TRP A 438 2.57 -31.13 -6.83
CA TRP A 438 1.94 -31.30 -8.14
C TRP A 438 0.60 -32.03 -8.06
N ILE A 439 0.44 -32.98 -7.15
CA ILE A 439 -0.85 -33.70 -6.96
C ILE A 439 -1.87 -32.81 -6.21
N GLU A 440 -1.41 -32.00 -5.26
CA GLU A 440 -2.26 -31.04 -4.52
C GLU A 440 -2.82 -29.92 -5.41
N HIS A 441 -2.18 -29.65 -6.55
CA HIS A 441 -2.55 -28.61 -7.49
C HIS A 441 -3.35 -29.17 -8.65
#